data_AF-A0A4S4KJT5-F1
#
_entry.id   AF-A0A4S4KJT5-F1
#
_cell.length_a   1.000
_cell.length_b   1.000
_cell.length_c   1.000
_cell.angle_alpha   90.00
_cell.angle_beta   90.00
_cell.angle_gamma   90.00
#
_symmetry.space_group_name_H-M   'P 1'
#
loop_
_entity.id
_entity.type
_entity.pdbx_description
1 polymer ?
#
loop_
_entity_poly.entity_id
_entity_poly.type
_entity_poly.pdbx_seq_one_letter_code
_entity_poly.pdbx_strand_id
1 'polypeptide(L)'
;MLRDYPKMAQGQPFEIRVKDVKFSYHVPDVFEKDIPALQHGNDGLIYTCVNTPYIAGTDPNILKWKPPSENSIDFKLLLRFPPDQSGRPDFYSKPIFELQVWCGGSQYELYDVMLVTDEEWESLKSSGEQLDERIVEVHWSPELDGWRMMRFRNDKPNGNHKNVVDNIIKTIADGVDKDALLARSNAIRNAWKTRQSQAQNQAASRTAQPPPGSSHLPPKPPPQSSQTSSSFNPNVSRPAAAAASLPARPISRSPAMPDIHTRYGPLLHDPRSKVEGPLIVMGIHR
;
A
#
# COMPACT_ATOMS: atom_id res chain seq x y z
N MET A 1 7.63 9.61 34.24
CA MET A 1 8.53 8.44 34.45
C MET A 1 10.00 8.80 34.25
N LEU A 2 10.53 9.01 33.03
CA LEU A 2 11.96 9.33 32.86
C LEU A 2 12.38 10.72 33.38
N ARG A 3 11.45 11.70 33.37
CA ARG A 3 11.66 13.00 34.04
C ARG A 3 11.81 12.85 35.56
N ASP A 4 11.05 11.95 36.16
CA ASP A 4 10.97 11.77 37.62
C ASP A 4 12.01 10.78 38.14
N TYR A 5 12.47 9.87 37.27
CA TYR A 5 13.48 8.85 37.58
C TYR A 5 14.55 8.73 36.48
N PRO A 6 15.47 9.71 36.34
CA PRO A 6 16.44 9.75 35.25
C PRO A 6 17.39 8.55 35.22
N LYS A 7 17.68 7.96 36.39
CA LYS A 7 18.54 6.77 36.52
C LYS A 7 17.97 5.54 35.80
N MET A 8 16.65 5.48 35.62
CA MET A 8 15.99 4.39 34.89
C MET A 8 16.35 4.39 33.40
N ALA A 9 16.81 5.51 32.85
CA ALA A 9 17.22 5.60 31.45
C ALA A 9 18.37 4.63 31.10
N GLN A 10 19.31 4.41 32.02
CA GLN A 10 20.46 3.53 31.80
C GLN A 10 20.07 2.04 31.69
N GLY A 11 18.92 1.66 32.25
CA GLY A 11 18.42 0.28 32.22
C GLY A 11 17.34 0.05 31.16
N GLN A 12 16.95 1.07 30.38
CA GLN A 12 15.90 0.88 29.38
C GLN A 12 16.47 0.22 28.11
N PRO A 13 15.84 -0.86 27.61
CA PRO A 13 16.30 -1.52 26.39
C PRO A 13 16.03 -0.70 25.13
N PHE A 14 15.10 0.27 25.19
CA PHE A 14 14.74 1.15 24.09
C PHE A 14 14.15 2.47 24.59
N GLU A 15 14.09 3.47 23.71
CA GLU A 15 13.46 4.76 23.96
C GLU A 15 12.04 4.80 23.36
N ILE A 16 11.10 5.44 24.04
CA ILE A 16 9.74 5.69 23.52
C ILE A 16 9.68 7.12 22.99
N ARG A 17 9.37 7.27 21.70
CA ARG A 17 9.14 8.57 21.06
C ARG A 17 7.77 8.62 20.39
N VAL A 18 7.15 9.79 20.41
CA VAL A 18 5.94 10.06 19.61
C VAL A 18 6.38 10.33 18.18
N LYS A 19 5.79 9.60 17.23
CA LYS A 19 6.05 9.82 15.80
C LYS A 19 5.47 11.18 15.40
N ASP A 20 6.31 12.07 14.88
CA ASP A 20 5.84 13.32 14.30
C ASP A 20 5.07 13.00 13.01
N VAL A 21 3.89 13.59 12.87
CA VAL A 21 2.97 13.35 11.76
C VAL A 21 2.64 14.66 11.07
N LYS A 22 2.81 14.69 9.76
CA LYS A 22 2.56 15.87 8.93
C LYS A 22 1.30 15.68 8.09
N PHE A 23 0.65 16.79 7.72
CA PHE A 23 -0.44 16.73 6.75
C PHE A 23 0.06 16.22 5.40
N SER A 24 -0.81 15.55 4.65
CA SER A 24 -0.45 14.90 3.37
C SER A 24 0.16 15.83 2.33
N TYR A 25 -0.16 17.12 2.35
CA TYR A 25 0.40 18.13 1.44
C TYR A 25 1.79 18.66 1.86
N HIS A 26 2.34 18.22 2.99
CA HIS A 26 3.71 18.51 3.43
C HIS A 26 4.70 17.40 3.03
N VAL A 27 4.33 16.53 2.08
CA VAL A 27 5.22 15.48 1.59
C VAL A 27 6.59 16.00 1.07
N PRO A 28 6.74 17.21 0.48
CA PRO A 28 8.06 17.74 0.15
C PRO A 28 8.97 17.90 1.38
N ASP A 29 8.43 18.44 2.49
CA ASP A 29 9.19 18.58 3.73
C ASP A 29 9.60 17.21 4.30
N VAL A 30 8.76 16.19 4.12
CA VAL A 30 9.07 14.83 4.57
C VAL A 30 10.26 14.26 3.80
N PHE A 31 10.28 14.39 2.48
CA PHE A 31 11.38 13.91 1.65
C PHE A 31 12.67 14.70 1.82
N GLU A 32 12.61 16.01 1.95
CA GLU A 32 13.79 16.88 1.95
C GLU A 32 14.42 17.07 3.34
N LYS A 33 13.62 16.97 4.41
CA LYS A 33 14.05 17.31 5.77
C LYS A 33 13.94 16.13 6.71
N ASP A 34 12.78 15.49 6.77
CA ASP A 34 12.51 14.50 7.81
C ASP A 34 13.26 13.19 7.54
N ILE A 35 13.09 12.61 6.34
CA ILE A 35 13.70 11.33 5.96
C ILE A 35 15.24 11.38 6.09
N PRO A 36 15.95 12.41 5.58
CA PRO A 36 17.40 12.51 5.76
C PRO A 36 17.87 12.65 7.22
N ALA A 37 16.99 13.14 8.12
CA ALA A 37 17.29 13.31 9.54
C ALA A 37 16.94 12.07 10.39
N LEU A 38 16.36 11.02 9.80
CA LEU A 38 16.02 9.79 10.52
C LEU A 38 17.27 9.03 10.95
N GLN A 39 17.19 8.42 12.14
CA GLN A 39 18.24 7.56 12.69
C GLN A 39 18.00 6.08 12.37
N HIS A 40 17.04 5.79 11.49
CA HIS A 40 16.63 4.44 11.08
C HIS A 40 16.33 4.44 9.58
N GLY A 41 16.30 3.24 8.97
CA GLY A 41 15.91 3.09 7.57
C GLY A 41 14.50 3.59 7.27
N ASN A 42 14.26 3.98 6.02
CA ASN A 42 12.96 4.36 5.49
C ASN A 42 12.72 3.58 4.19
N ASP A 43 11.51 3.05 4.02
CA ASP A 43 11.10 2.26 2.86
C ASP A 43 9.83 2.83 2.19
N GLY A 44 9.55 4.12 2.42
CA GLY A 44 8.38 4.81 1.90
C GLY A 44 7.59 5.63 2.93
N LEU A 45 6.30 5.80 2.65
CA LEU A 45 5.38 6.69 3.37
C LEU A 45 4.11 5.96 3.82
N ILE A 46 3.53 6.43 4.93
CA ILE A 46 2.22 5.98 5.43
C ILE A 46 1.27 7.16 5.48
N TYR A 47 0.13 7.05 4.81
CA TYR A 47 -0.97 8.00 4.88
C TYR A 47 -2.08 7.44 5.76
N THR A 48 -2.36 8.15 6.85
CA THR A 48 -3.43 7.82 7.81
C THR A 48 -4.59 8.79 7.63
N CYS A 49 -5.79 8.28 7.40
CA CYS A 49 -6.98 9.11 7.30
C CYS A 49 -7.36 9.70 8.67
N VAL A 50 -7.61 11.00 8.71
CA VAL A 50 -7.94 11.74 9.95
C VAL A 50 -9.40 11.60 10.38
N ASN A 51 -10.28 11.16 9.47
CA ASN A 51 -11.74 11.18 9.67
C ASN A 51 -12.33 9.77 9.89
N THR A 52 -11.49 8.73 9.91
CA THR A 52 -11.93 7.35 10.09
C THR A 52 -11.49 6.84 11.46
N PRO A 53 -12.35 6.10 12.18
CA PRO A 53 -11.96 5.46 13.43
C PRO A 53 -10.93 4.35 13.18
N TYR A 54 -10.25 3.94 14.24
CA TYR A 54 -9.35 2.79 14.19
C TYR A 54 -10.11 1.49 13.88
N ILE A 55 -9.52 0.64 13.04
CA ILE A 55 -10.03 -0.68 12.67
C ILE A 55 -8.95 -1.73 12.95
N ALA A 56 -9.35 -2.87 13.54
CA ALA A 56 -8.45 -4.01 13.69
C ALA A 56 -8.34 -4.79 12.36
N GLY A 57 -7.12 -5.11 11.95
CA GLY A 57 -6.85 -5.83 10.69
C GLY A 57 -6.58 -4.89 9.51
N THR A 58 -7.00 -5.29 8.31
CA THR A 58 -6.80 -4.50 7.09
C THR A 58 -7.71 -3.27 7.08
N ASP A 59 -7.11 -2.08 7.12
CA ASP A 59 -7.82 -0.81 6.98
C ASP A 59 -7.58 -0.23 5.57
N PRO A 60 -8.61 -0.14 4.70
CA PRO A 60 -8.48 0.45 3.37
C PRO A 60 -8.19 1.97 3.39
N ASN A 61 -8.31 2.63 4.55
CA ASN A 61 -8.02 4.06 4.72
C ASN A 61 -6.57 4.34 5.14
N ILE A 62 -5.78 3.29 5.42
CA ILE A 62 -4.35 3.39 5.66
C ILE A 62 -3.64 3.00 4.37
N LEU A 63 -2.98 3.97 3.75
CA LEU A 63 -2.25 3.75 2.50
C LEU A 63 -0.76 3.69 2.81
N LYS A 64 -0.12 2.61 2.36
CA LYS A 64 1.33 2.50 2.30
C LYS A 64 1.80 2.83 0.90
N TRP A 65 2.71 3.77 0.79
CA TRP A 65 3.38 4.10 -0.46
C TRP A 65 4.83 3.66 -0.33
N LYS A 66 5.34 3.00 -1.37
CA LYS A 66 6.76 2.71 -1.57
C LYS A 66 7.16 3.26 -2.93
N PRO A 67 8.37 3.82 -3.08
CA PRO A 67 8.84 4.18 -4.40
C PRO A 67 8.85 2.91 -5.27
N PRO A 68 8.35 2.96 -6.52
CA PRO A 68 8.28 1.78 -7.38
C PRO A 68 9.66 1.12 -7.58
N SER A 69 10.73 1.91 -7.56
CA SER A 69 12.11 1.45 -7.63
C SER A 69 12.57 0.61 -6.43
N GLU A 70 11.88 0.66 -5.29
CA GLU A 70 12.14 -0.19 -4.11
C GLU A 70 11.24 -1.42 -4.04
N ASN A 71 10.33 -1.61 -5.00
CA ASN A 71 9.62 -2.87 -5.12
C ASN A 71 10.56 -3.91 -5.71
N SER A 72 10.99 -4.83 -4.84
CA SER A 72 11.92 -5.89 -5.21
C SER A 72 11.23 -7.21 -5.50
N ILE A 73 11.90 -8.04 -6.29
CA ILE A 73 11.46 -9.39 -6.64
C ILE A 73 12.62 -10.34 -6.37
N ASP A 74 12.31 -11.51 -5.79
CA ASP A 74 13.30 -12.57 -5.63
C ASP A 74 13.24 -13.54 -6.82
N PHE A 75 14.34 -13.73 -7.53
CA PHE A 75 14.47 -14.74 -8.60
C PHE A 75 15.56 -15.75 -8.27
N LYS A 76 15.52 -16.92 -8.90
CA LYS A 76 16.68 -17.81 -8.95
C LYS A 76 17.62 -17.32 -10.05
N LEU A 77 18.87 -17.04 -9.71
CA LEU A 77 19.90 -16.61 -10.63
C LEU A 77 20.51 -17.82 -11.33
N LEU A 78 20.59 -17.78 -12.67
CA LEU A 78 21.38 -18.73 -13.46
C LEU A 78 22.43 -17.99 -14.29
N LEU A 79 23.68 -18.45 -14.23
CA LEU A 79 24.77 -17.92 -15.03
C LEU A 79 24.92 -18.71 -16.34
N ARG A 80 24.82 -18.02 -17.48
CA ARG A 80 25.09 -18.60 -18.80
C ARG A 80 26.36 -18.03 -19.39
N PHE A 81 27.44 -18.78 -19.30
CA PHE A 81 28.73 -18.41 -19.89
C PHE A 81 28.71 -18.63 -21.41
N PRO A 82 29.27 -17.69 -22.20
CA PRO A 82 29.39 -17.86 -23.64
C PRO A 82 30.31 -19.04 -23.99
N PRO A 83 30.17 -19.65 -25.18
CA PRO A 83 31.06 -20.72 -25.60
C PRO A 83 32.45 -20.20 -25.97
N ASP A 84 33.48 -20.96 -25.63
CA ASP A 84 34.86 -20.79 -26.09
C ASP A 84 35.05 -21.34 -27.53
N GLN A 85 36.29 -21.32 -28.02
CA GLN A 85 36.63 -21.85 -29.35
C GLN A 85 36.36 -23.35 -29.52
N SER A 86 36.22 -24.10 -28.41
CA SER A 86 35.90 -25.53 -28.38
C SER A 86 34.40 -25.80 -28.23
N GLY A 87 33.57 -24.76 -28.13
CA GLY A 87 32.14 -24.85 -27.88
C GLY A 87 31.77 -25.14 -26.43
N ARG A 88 32.73 -25.08 -25.50
CA ARG A 88 32.52 -25.28 -24.06
C ARG A 88 32.30 -23.93 -23.37
N PRO A 89 31.63 -23.88 -22.21
CA PRO A 89 31.46 -22.61 -21.49
C PRO A 89 32.80 -21.96 -21.13
N ASP A 90 33.01 -20.71 -21.56
CA ASP A 90 34.14 -19.88 -21.19
C ASP A 90 33.87 -19.21 -19.84
N PHE A 91 34.39 -19.82 -18.76
CA PHE A 91 34.24 -19.33 -17.40
C PHE A 91 35.05 -18.05 -17.09
N TYR A 92 35.92 -17.60 -17.99
CA TYR A 92 36.66 -16.33 -17.84
C TYR A 92 35.88 -15.14 -18.39
N SER A 93 34.98 -15.40 -19.34
CA SER A 93 34.10 -14.39 -19.92
C SER A 93 32.94 -14.06 -18.97
N LYS A 94 32.41 -12.83 -19.11
CA LYS A 94 31.23 -12.39 -18.39
C LYS A 94 29.99 -13.18 -18.86
N PRO A 95 29.26 -13.86 -17.95
CA PRO A 95 28.07 -14.60 -18.33
C PRO A 95 26.86 -13.68 -18.55
N ILE A 96 25.81 -14.23 -19.15
CA ILE A 96 24.45 -13.70 -19.05
C ILE A 96 23.88 -14.11 -17.69
N PHE A 97 23.29 -13.16 -16.98
CA PHE A 97 22.72 -13.36 -15.64
C PHE A 97 21.19 -13.56 -15.77
N GLU A 98 20.76 -14.80 -16.01
CA GLU A 98 19.34 -15.14 -16.18
C GLU A 98 18.60 -15.08 -14.84
N LEU A 99 17.44 -14.42 -14.84
CA LEU A 99 16.49 -14.39 -13.74
C LEU A 99 15.39 -15.41 -14.01
N GLN A 100 15.30 -16.42 -13.15
CA GLN A 100 14.34 -17.51 -13.26
C GLN A 100 13.21 -17.33 -12.23
N VAL A 101 11.97 -17.31 -12.71
CA VAL A 101 10.78 -17.25 -11.85
C VAL A 101 10.36 -18.64 -11.42
N TRP A 102 9.88 -18.77 -10.18
CA TRP A 102 9.44 -20.05 -9.65
C TRP A 102 7.97 -20.32 -9.99
N CYS A 103 7.68 -21.48 -10.59
CA CYS A 103 6.34 -21.91 -11.01
C CYS A 103 5.71 -22.96 -10.08
N GLY A 104 6.41 -23.36 -9.00
CA GLY A 104 5.95 -24.39 -8.05
C GLY A 104 6.74 -25.70 -8.17
N GLY A 105 6.82 -26.45 -7.06
CA GLY A 105 7.65 -27.65 -6.99
C GLY A 105 9.11 -27.33 -7.36
N SER A 106 9.66 -28.07 -8.33
CA SER A 106 11.00 -27.85 -8.88
C SER A 106 11.01 -27.09 -10.22
N GLN A 107 9.89 -26.49 -10.62
CA GLN A 107 9.76 -25.84 -11.92
C GLN A 107 10.15 -24.36 -11.86
N TYR A 108 10.96 -23.97 -12.84
CA TYR A 108 11.44 -22.61 -13.04
C TYR A 108 11.33 -22.26 -14.52
N GLU A 109 11.04 -20.99 -14.81
CA GLU A 109 10.96 -20.45 -16.17
C GLU A 109 11.85 -19.22 -16.28
N LEU A 110 12.49 -19.04 -17.43
CA LEU A 110 13.24 -17.83 -17.73
C LEU A 110 12.27 -16.66 -17.73
N TYR A 111 12.54 -15.68 -16.88
CA TYR A 111 11.75 -14.46 -16.79
C TYR A 111 12.42 -13.33 -17.58
N ASP A 112 13.66 -13.00 -17.21
CA ASP A 112 14.42 -11.89 -17.82
C ASP A 112 15.92 -12.04 -17.53
N VAL A 113 16.72 -11.01 -17.84
CA VAL A 113 18.15 -10.93 -17.58
C VAL A 113 18.46 -9.76 -16.65
N MET A 114 19.36 -9.98 -15.70
CA MET A 114 19.89 -8.96 -14.80
C MET A 114 21.03 -8.18 -15.46
N LEU A 115 20.98 -6.85 -15.34
CA LEU A 115 22.07 -5.98 -15.76
C LEU A 115 23.16 -5.98 -14.68
N VAL A 116 24.36 -6.36 -15.09
CA VAL A 116 25.57 -6.34 -14.26
C VAL A 116 26.63 -5.57 -15.03
N THR A 117 27.27 -4.57 -14.45
CA THR A 117 28.38 -3.85 -15.11
C THR A 117 29.65 -4.68 -15.08
N ASP A 118 30.67 -4.28 -15.84
CA ASP A 118 31.95 -4.99 -15.84
C ASP A 118 32.66 -4.84 -14.48
N GLU A 119 32.55 -3.68 -13.85
CA GLU A 119 33.09 -3.42 -12.52
C GLU A 119 32.41 -4.29 -11.45
N GLU A 120 31.07 -4.42 -11.52
CA GLU A 120 30.33 -5.29 -10.62
C GLU A 120 30.69 -6.76 -10.82
N TRP A 121 30.87 -7.17 -12.07
CA TRP A 121 31.30 -8.53 -12.37
C TRP A 121 32.69 -8.83 -11.80
N GLU A 122 33.65 -7.91 -11.93
CA GLU A 122 34.97 -8.07 -11.31
C GLU A 122 34.88 -8.13 -9.78
N SER A 123 34.03 -7.30 -9.17
CA SER A 123 33.78 -7.34 -7.72
C SER A 123 33.20 -8.69 -7.27
N LEU A 124 32.18 -9.18 -7.99
CA LEU A 124 31.56 -10.48 -7.72
C LEU A 124 32.56 -11.63 -7.87
N LYS A 125 33.41 -11.63 -8.90
CA LYS A 125 34.50 -12.60 -9.05
C LYS A 125 35.48 -12.56 -7.88
N SER A 126 35.86 -11.35 -7.45
CA SER A 126 36.83 -11.16 -6.36
C SER A 126 36.32 -11.66 -5.00
N SER A 127 34.99 -11.70 -4.81
CA SER A 127 34.36 -12.20 -3.59
C SER A 127 34.59 -13.70 -3.36
N GLY A 128 34.79 -14.48 -4.42
CA GLY A 128 34.86 -15.94 -4.35
C GLY A 128 33.57 -16.63 -3.94
N GLU A 129 32.44 -15.91 -3.83
CA GLU A 129 31.15 -16.52 -3.53
C GLU A 129 30.60 -17.29 -4.74
N GLN A 130 30.00 -18.46 -4.49
CA GLN A 130 29.16 -19.14 -5.48
C GLN A 130 27.96 -18.24 -5.78
N LEU A 131 27.71 -17.92 -7.05
CA LEU A 131 26.59 -17.07 -7.46
C LEU A 131 25.46 -17.86 -8.13
N ASP A 132 25.83 -18.87 -8.91
CA ASP A 132 24.89 -19.67 -9.71
C ASP A 132 23.92 -20.45 -8.80
N GLU A 133 22.68 -20.57 -9.26
CA GLU A 133 21.56 -21.22 -8.60
C GLU A 133 21.08 -20.59 -7.28
N ARG A 134 21.57 -19.41 -6.90
CA ARG A 134 21.13 -18.72 -5.68
C ARG A 134 19.90 -17.85 -5.91
N ILE A 135 19.20 -17.55 -4.82
CA ILE A 135 18.11 -16.59 -4.85
C ILE A 135 18.69 -15.18 -4.72
N VAL A 136 18.38 -14.32 -5.69
CA VAL A 136 18.79 -12.92 -5.74
C VAL A 136 17.55 -12.04 -5.63
N GLU A 137 17.62 -11.03 -4.77
CA GLU A 137 16.66 -9.94 -4.74
C GLU A 137 17.10 -8.87 -5.72
N VAL A 138 16.21 -8.52 -6.65
CA VAL A 138 16.44 -7.50 -7.68
C VAL A 138 15.36 -6.43 -7.63
N HIS A 139 15.67 -5.26 -8.17
CA HIS A 139 14.69 -4.20 -8.41
C HIS A 139 14.81 -3.66 -9.83
N TRP A 140 13.74 -3.06 -10.33
CA TRP A 140 13.76 -2.39 -11.63
C TRP A 140 14.40 -1.01 -11.49
N SER A 141 15.39 -0.69 -12.34
CA SER A 141 15.94 0.66 -12.47
C SER A 141 15.36 1.30 -13.74
N PRO A 142 14.47 2.31 -13.61
CA PRO A 142 13.97 3.07 -14.74
C PRO A 142 15.08 3.79 -15.51
N GLU A 143 16.18 4.16 -14.84
CA GLU A 143 17.31 4.89 -15.43
C GLU A 143 18.13 4.02 -16.40
N LEU A 144 18.26 2.72 -16.08
CA LEU A 144 19.01 1.76 -16.87
C LEU A 144 18.11 0.87 -17.75
N ASP A 145 16.80 0.99 -17.61
CA ASP A 145 15.79 0.16 -18.27
C ASP A 145 16.06 -1.34 -18.06
N GLY A 146 16.34 -1.74 -16.81
CA GLY A 146 16.65 -3.14 -16.50
C GLY A 146 16.75 -3.49 -15.02
N TRP A 147 16.88 -4.80 -14.76
CA TRP A 147 16.95 -5.38 -13.43
C TRP A 147 18.33 -5.22 -12.80
N ARG A 148 18.37 -4.71 -11.57
CA ARG A 148 19.60 -4.49 -10.80
C ARG A 148 19.60 -5.33 -9.54
N MET A 149 20.76 -5.90 -9.24
CA MET A 149 20.96 -6.71 -8.04
C MET A 149 20.87 -5.84 -6.78
N MET A 150 20.12 -6.31 -5.78
CA MET A 150 20.17 -5.76 -4.42
C MET A 150 21.06 -6.60 -3.52
N ARG A 151 20.72 -7.89 -3.36
CA ARG A 151 21.42 -8.82 -2.47
C ARG A 151 21.05 -10.26 -2.74
N PHE A 152 21.83 -11.19 -2.20
CA PHE A 152 21.44 -12.59 -2.12
C PHE A 152 20.49 -12.86 -0.95
N ARG A 153 19.54 -13.77 -1.17
CA ARG A 153 18.50 -14.18 -0.21
C ARG A 153 18.73 -15.62 0.22
N ASN A 154 19.79 -15.82 1.00
CA ASN A 154 20.17 -17.14 1.53
C ASN A 154 19.14 -17.74 2.50
N ASP A 155 18.21 -16.92 2.98
CA ASP A 155 17.07 -17.31 3.82
C ASP A 155 15.92 -17.95 3.03
N LYS A 156 15.96 -17.88 1.69
CA LYS A 156 14.88 -18.38 0.83
C LYS A 156 15.33 -19.60 0.02
N PRO A 157 14.56 -20.70 0.06
CA PRO A 157 14.87 -21.87 -0.76
C PRO A 157 14.52 -21.66 -2.24
N ASN A 158 13.56 -20.77 -2.53
CA ASN A 158 13.07 -20.48 -3.88
C ASN A 158 12.83 -18.97 -4.03
N GLY A 159 12.78 -18.50 -5.28
CA GLY A 159 12.34 -17.15 -5.61
C GLY A 159 10.85 -16.93 -5.34
N ASN A 160 10.35 -15.76 -5.71
CA ASN A 160 8.92 -15.49 -5.65
C ASN A 160 8.18 -16.35 -6.67
N HIS A 161 6.99 -16.81 -6.26
CA HIS A 161 6.09 -17.53 -7.16
C HIS A 161 5.62 -16.60 -8.29
N LYS A 162 5.43 -17.12 -9.50
CA LYS A 162 5.02 -16.38 -10.70
C LYS A 162 3.86 -15.40 -10.45
N ASN A 163 2.79 -15.83 -9.80
CA ASN A 163 1.67 -14.95 -9.45
C ASN A 163 2.05 -13.74 -8.59
N VAL A 164 3.04 -13.89 -7.69
CA VAL A 164 3.55 -12.81 -6.86
C VAL A 164 4.38 -11.85 -7.71
N VAL A 165 5.25 -12.38 -8.57
CA VAL A 165 6.01 -11.60 -9.55
C VAL A 165 5.08 -10.75 -10.41
N ASP A 166 4.06 -11.37 -11.03
CA ASP A 166 3.11 -10.67 -11.90
C ASP A 166 2.36 -9.54 -11.18
N ASN A 167 2.05 -9.72 -9.90
CA ASN A 167 1.43 -8.67 -9.09
C ASN A 167 2.40 -7.52 -8.79
N ILE A 168 3.65 -7.84 -8.46
CA ILE A 168 4.67 -6.81 -8.20
C ILE A 168 4.96 -6.02 -9.47
N ILE A 169 5.04 -6.68 -10.63
CA ILE A 169 5.27 -6.02 -11.92
C ILE A 169 4.17 -5.01 -12.24
N LYS A 170 2.90 -5.34 -11.97
CA LYS A 170 1.80 -4.37 -12.08
C LYS A 170 2.00 -3.17 -11.15
N THR A 171 2.44 -3.38 -9.91
CA THR A 171 2.72 -2.27 -8.98
C THR A 171 3.93 -1.42 -9.35
N ILE A 172 4.88 -1.98 -10.11
CA ILE A 172 6.01 -1.23 -10.66
C ILE A 172 5.52 -0.39 -11.85
N ALA A 173 4.75 -0.98 -12.77
CA ALA A 173 4.26 -0.32 -13.97
C ALA A 173 3.23 0.79 -13.67
N ASP A 174 2.27 0.52 -12.78
CA ASP A 174 1.23 1.47 -12.37
C ASP A 174 1.62 2.27 -11.12
N GLY A 175 2.89 2.18 -10.70
CA GLY A 175 3.40 2.78 -9.48
C GLY A 175 3.36 4.31 -9.52
N VAL A 176 2.94 4.93 -8.41
CA VAL A 176 3.08 6.38 -8.25
C VAL A 176 4.52 6.66 -7.81
N ASP A 177 5.29 7.37 -8.61
CA ASP A 177 6.66 7.75 -8.24
C ASP A 177 6.69 8.95 -7.26
N LYS A 178 7.89 9.27 -6.78
CA LYS A 178 8.12 10.38 -5.85
C LYS A 178 7.67 11.72 -6.47
N ASP A 179 7.99 11.96 -7.73
CA ASP A 179 7.73 13.23 -8.39
C ASP A 179 6.23 13.46 -8.64
N ALA A 180 5.49 12.40 -8.95
CA ALA A 180 4.04 12.39 -9.05
C ALA A 180 3.40 12.73 -7.69
N LEU A 181 3.91 12.20 -6.57
CA LEU A 181 3.45 12.62 -5.24
C LEU A 181 3.73 14.11 -4.98
N LEU A 182 4.95 14.57 -5.26
CA LEU A 182 5.35 15.96 -5.07
C LEU A 182 4.46 16.92 -5.88
N ALA A 183 4.23 16.61 -7.15
CA ALA A 183 3.39 17.40 -8.06
C ALA A 183 1.94 17.56 -7.56
N ARG A 184 1.42 16.59 -6.79
CA ARG A 184 0.06 16.63 -6.23
C ARG A 184 -0.06 17.42 -4.93
N SER A 185 1.05 17.73 -4.25
CA SER A 185 1.06 18.39 -2.93
C SER A 185 0.23 19.68 -2.89
N ASN A 186 0.42 20.56 -3.87
CA ASN A 186 -0.29 21.84 -3.94
C ASN A 186 -1.79 21.67 -4.18
N ALA A 187 -2.18 20.73 -5.05
CA ALA A 187 -3.58 20.41 -5.28
C ALA A 187 -4.26 19.87 -4.02
N ILE A 188 -3.59 18.98 -3.29
CA ILE A 188 -4.06 18.43 -2.01
C ILE A 188 -4.22 19.54 -0.97
N ARG A 189 -3.26 20.46 -0.87
CA ARG A 189 -3.30 21.62 0.03
C ARG A 189 -4.51 22.51 -0.27
N ASN A 190 -4.71 22.87 -1.53
CA ASN A 190 -5.81 23.74 -1.94
C ASN A 190 -7.15 23.08 -1.63
N ALA A 191 -7.32 21.80 -1.99
CA ALA A 191 -8.54 21.06 -1.68
C ALA A 191 -8.80 20.95 -0.16
N TRP A 192 -7.75 20.78 0.64
CA TRP A 192 -7.85 20.78 2.10
C TRP A 192 -8.35 22.13 2.64
N LYS A 193 -7.75 23.24 2.19
CA LYS A 193 -8.13 24.59 2.63
C LYS A 193 -9.55 24.97 2.21
N THR A 194 -9.97 24.56 1.01
CA THR A 194 -11.37 24.71 0.56
C THR A 194 -12.35 23.96 1.44
N ARG A 195 -12.05 22.69 1.82
CA ARG A 195 -12.91 21.93 2.74
C ARG A 195 -13.02 22.60 4.12
N GLN A 196 -11.91 23.14 4.61
CA GLN A 196 -11.87 23.81 5.91
C GLN A 196 -12.73 25.08 5.93
N SER A 197 -12.64 25.92 4.89
CA SER A 197 -13.46 27.14 4.81
C SER A 197 -14.95 26.83 4.64
N GLN A 198 -15.30 25.81 3.85
CA GLN A 198 -16.69 25.36 3.70
C GLN A 198 -17.28 24.87 5.02
N ALA A 199 -16.52 24.08 5.80
CA ALA A 199 -16.96 23.61 7.10
C ALA A 199 -17.19 24.78 8.09
N GLN A 200 -16.31 25.78 8.07
CA GLN A 200 -16.46 27.00 8.90
C GLN A 200 -17.69 27.81 8.50
N ASN A 201 -17.94 27.99 7.20
CA ASN A 201 -19.11 28.72 6.70
C ASN A 201 -20.43 27.99 7.03
N GLN A 202 -20.43 26.65 6.98
CA GLN A 202 -21.60 25.84 7.39
C GLN A 202 -21.83 25.89 8.90
N ALA A 203 -20.78 25.93 9.72
CA ALA A 203 -20.91 26.09 11.16
C ALA A 203 -21.47 27.48 11.53
N ALA A 204 -20.96 28.54 10.89
CA ALA A 204 -21.39 29.92 11.13
C ALA A 204 -22.86 30.17 10.72
N SER A 205 -23.30 29.57 9.60
CA SER A 205 -24.69 29.67 9.15
C SER A 205 -25.68 28.89 10.04
N ARG A 206 -25.25 27.80 10.70
CA ARG A 206 -26.06 27.09 11.71
C ARG A 206 -26.21 27.88 13.02
N THR A 207 -25.20 28.64 13.42
CA THR A 207 -25.28 29.50 14.62
C THR A 207 -26.03 30.81 14.39
N ALA A 208 -26.32 31.19 13.14
CA ALA A 208 -27.02 32.43 12.78
C ALA A 208 -28.54 32.26 12.56
N GLN A 209 -29.11 31.06 12.78
CA GLN A 209 -30.57 30.92 12.81
C GLN A 209 -31.11 31.54 14.11
N PRO A 210 -32.09 32.47 14.06
CA PRO A 210 -32.74 32.98 15.26
C PRO A 210 -33.42 31.81 16.00
N PRO A 211 -33.53 31.85 17.34
CA PRO A 211 -34.31 30.85 18.05
C PRO A 211 -35.72 30.78 17.44
N PRO A 212 -36.32 29.59 17.28
CA PRO A 212 -37.70 29.50 16.85
C PRO A 212 -38.53 30.32 17.83
N GLY A 213 -39.17 31.38 17.32
CA GLY A 213 -40.05 32.24 18.09
C GLY A 213 -41.05 31.36 18.85
N SER A 214 -41.26 31.70 20.11
CA SER A 214 -42.22 31.07 21.00
C SER A 214 -43.59 30.94 20.33
N SER A 215 -43.87 29.78 19.75
CA SER A 215 -45.23 29.43 19.36
C SER A 215 -45.99 29.11 20.64
N HIS A 216 -47.04 29.87 20.87
CA HIS A 216 -47.99 29.68 21.95
C HIS A 216 -48.41 28.21 22.07
N LEU A 217 -48.20 27.63 23.26
CA LEU A 217 -48.79 26.36 23.65
C LEU A 217 -50.32 26.49 23.63
N PRO A 218 -51.07 25.53 23.06
CA PRO A 218 -52.52 25.50 23.20
C PRO A 218 -52.90 25.17 24.66
N PRO A 219 -54.06 25.66 25.15
CA PRO A 219 -54.45 25.50 26.54
C PRO A 219 -54.81 24.04 26.86
N LYS A 220 -54.46 23.64 28.08
CA LYS A 220 -54.72 22.33 28.67
C LYS A 220 -56.22 22.19 29.02
N PRO A 221 -56.88 21.03 28.81
CA PRO A 221 -58.27 20.84 29.23
C PRO A 221 -58.40 20.66 30.76
N PRO A 222 -59.59 20.95 31.33
CA PRO A 222 -59.82 21.05 32.77
C PRO A 222 -59.89 19.68 33.48
N PRO A 223 -59.75 19.65 34.83
CA PRO A 223 -59.68 18.40 35.59
C PRO A 223 -61.08 17.84 35.85
N GLN A 224 -61.26 16.53 35.67
CA GLN A 224 -62.39 15.79 36.23
C GLN A 224 -61.97 15.12 37.54
N SER A 225 -62.79 15.33 38.56
CA SER A 225 -62.72 14.81 39.90
C SER A 225 -63.48 13.49 40.04
N SER A 226 -62.88 12.49 40.68
CA SER A 226 -63.56 11.44 41.50
C SER A 226 -62.47 10.53 42.09
N GLN A 227 -62.11 10.67 43.37
CA GLN A 227 -62.65 9.91 44.51
C GLN A 227 -62.54 8.38 44.35
N THR A 228 -61.48 7.79 44.91
CA THR A 228 -61.47 6.90 46.10
C THR A 228 -62.07 5.50 45.92
N SER A 229 -61.23 4.47 46.02
CA SER A 229 -61.36 3.46 47.08
C SER A 229 -60.15 2.53 47.12
N SER A 230 -59.89 2.09 48.34
CA SER A 230 -58.79 1.30 48.88
C SER A 230 -58.88 -0.19 48.58
N SER A 231 -57.72 -0.85 48.40
CA SER A 231 -57.46 -2.13 49.08
C SER A 231 -55.98 -2.56 48.98
N PHE A 232 -55.58 -3.29 50.02
CA PHE A 232 -54.25 -3.70 50.44
C PHE A 232 -53.48 -4.67 49.50
N ASN A 233 -52.15 -4.61 49.64
CA ASN A 233 -51.04 -5.54 49.34
C ASN A 233 -51.31 -7.06 49.55
N PRO A 234 -50.38 -8.01 49.23
CA PRO A 234 -49.12 -7.95 48.46
C PRO A 234 -48.88 -9.19 47.52
N ASN A 235 -47.72 -9.21 46.85
CA ASN A 235 -46.88 -10.39 46.54
C ASN A 235 -46.76 -10.86 45.05
N VAL A 236 -45.52 -11.27 44.73
CA VAL A 236 -45.06 -12.24 43.71
C VAL A 236 -44.64 -11.75 42.30
N SER A 237 -43.30 -11.65 42.16
CA SER A 237 -42.41 -12.17 41.10
C SER A 237 -42.40 -11.61 39.65
N ARG A 238 -41.18 -11.19 39.26
CA ARG A 238 -40.63 -11.19 37.89
C ARG A 238 -40.84 -12.55 37.20
N PRO A 239 -41.08 -12.58 35.87
CA PRO A 239 -40.01 -12.88 34.90
C PRO A 239 -40.11 -12.00 33.62
N ALA A 240 -38.99 -11.54 33.04
CA ALA A 240 -38.16 -12.16 32.00
C ALA A 240 -38.75 -12.07 30.56
N ALA A 241 -38.05 -11.24 29.76
CA ALA A 241 -37.89 -11.18 28.31
C ALA A 241 -38.88 -11.94 27.39
N ALA A 242 -39.66 -11.16 26.62
CA ALA A 242 -40.26 -11.60 25.36
C ALA A 242 -39.44 -11.04 24.18
N ALA A 243 -38.79 -11.94 23.44
CA ALA A 243 -38.27 -11.65 22.11
C ALA A 243 -39.45 -11.71 21.12
N ALA A 244 -39.85 -10.56 20.60
CA ALA A 244 -40.79 -10.47 19.47
C ALA A 244 -40.01 -10.15 18.19
N SER A 245 -40.03 -11.10 17.26
CA SER A 245 -39.54 -11.00 15.90
C SER A 245 -40.31 -9.95 15.09
N LEU A 246 -39.59 -8.99 14.50
CA LEU A 246 -40.13 -8.02 13.53
C LEU A 246 -39.95 -8.53 12.08
N PRO A 247 -40.87 -8.17 11.15
CA PRO A 247 -40.91 -8.73 9.80
C PRO A 247 -39.92 -8.05 8.84
N ALA A 248 -39.49 -8.80 7.82
CA ALA A 248 -38.55 -8.37 6.79
C ALA A 248 -39.10 -7.24 5.90
N ARG A 249 -38.25 -6.25 5.60
CA ARG A 249 -38.51 -5.18 4.62
C ARG A 249 -38.16 -5.64 3.19
N PRO A 250 -38.85 -5.12 2.15
CA PRO A 250 -38.65 -5.56 0.78
C PRO A 250 -37.36 -4.97 0.17
N ILE A 251 -36.72 -5.78 -0.67
CA ILE A 251 -35.47 -5.50 -1.39
C ILE A 251 -35.73 -4.42 -2.45
N SER A 252 -35.11 -3.24 -2.28
CA SER A 252 -35.04 -2.22 -3.33
C SER A 252 -34.06 -2.67 -4.41
N ARG A 253 -34.50 -2.75 -5.66
CA ARG A 253 -33.65 -2.99 -6.84
C ARG A 253 -32.59 -1.90 -6.94
N SER A 254 -31.34 -2.29 -7.12
CA SER A 254 -30.22 -1.40 -7.43
C SER A 254 -30.47 -0.66 -8.76
N PRO A 255 -30.09 0.62 -8.91
CA PRO A 255 -30.15 1.28 -10.20
C PRO A 255 -29.06 0.73 -11.13
N ALA A 256 -29.41 0.53 -12.40
CA ALA A 256 -28.53 0.03 -13.45
C ALA A 256 -27.32 0.96 -13.67
N MET A 257 -26.15 0.35 -13.89
CA MET A 257 -24.91 1.05 -14.23
C MET A 257 -25.06 1.81 -15.57
N PRO A 258 -24.55 3.04 -15.70
CA PRO A 258 -24.56 3.74 -16.97
C PRO A 258 -23.64 3.04 -17.99
N ASP A 259 -24.10 3.00 -19.24
CA ASP A 259 -23.42 2.36 -20.37
C ASP A 259 -22.11 3.10 -20.70
N ILE A 260 -20.97 2.41 -20.55
CA ILE A 260 -19.64 2.95 -20.82
C ILE A 260 -19.29 2.62 -22.27
N HIS A 261 -19.47 3.60 -23.17
CA HIS A 261 -18.89 3.51 -24.51
C HIS A 261 -17.36 3.59 -24.42
N THR A 262 -16.69 2.46 -24.66
CA THR A 262 -15.23 2.39 -24.87
C THR A 262 -14.85 3.21 -26.11
N ARG A 263 -14.19 4.35 -25.90
CA ARG A 263 -13.70 5.24 -26.97
C ARG A 263 -12.38 4.81 -27.61
N TYR A 264 -11.95 3.56 -27.41
CA TYR A 264 -10.70 3.04 -27.99
C TYR A 264 -10.99 1.74 -28.72
N GLY A 265 -10.62 1.70 -30.00
CA GLY A 265 -10.59 0.48 -30.79
C GLY A 265 -9.47 -0.48 -30.34
N PRO A 266 -9.40 -1.71 -30.89
CA PRO A 266 -8.35 -2.65 -30.55
C PRO A 266 -6.96 -2.06 -30.84
N LEU A 267 -6.02 -2.25 -29.91
CA LEU A 267 -4.66 -1.73 -29.99
C LEU A 267 -3.93 -2.35 -31.20
N LEU A 268 -3.23 -1.50 -31.96
CA LEU A 268 -2.38 -1.92 -33.08
C LEU A 268 -1.16 -2.69 -32.58
N HIS A 269 -0.76 -3.71 -33.33
CA HIS A 269 0.36 -4.61 -33.03
C HIS A 269 1.68 -3.99 -33.54
N ASP A 270 2.65 -3.76 -32.65
CA ASP A 270 4.00 -3.24 -32.96
C ASP A 270 5.06 -4.33 -32.64
N PRO A 271 5.89 -4.79 -33.60
CA PRO A 271 6.77 -5.95 -33.43
C PRO A 271 8.03 -5.80 -32.54
N ARG A 272 8.12 -4.86 -31.57
CA ARG A 272 9.43 -4.47 -30.96
C ARG A 272 9.64 -4.31 -29.43
N SER A 273 8.68 -4.30 -28.54
CA SER A 273 8.95 -4.15 -27.07
C SER A 273 8.01 -5.02 -26.26
N LYS A 274 8.36 -5.97 -25.29
CA LYS A 274 7.69 -7.02 -24.35
C LYS A 274 6.47 -6.59 -23.57
N VAL A 275 5.93 -5.43 -23.86
CA VAL A 275 4.84 -5.21 -24.83
C VAL A 275 4.91 -5.98 -26.23
N GLU A 276 5.86 -6.93 -26.48
CA GLU A 276 6.66 -7.32 -27.72
C GLU A 276 8.23 -7.28 -28.04
N GLY A 277 9.17 -7.69 -27.15
CA GLY A 277 10.65 -7.59 -27.31
C GLY A 277 11.18 -8.53 -28.40
N PRO A 278 12.40 -8.33 -28.92
CA PRO A 278 12.82 -8.88 -30.21
C PRO A 278 12.63 -10.39 -30.30
N LEU A 279 11.97 -10.82 -31.38
CA LEU A 279 11.66 -12.22 -31.71
C LEU A 279 12.93 -13.08 -31.91
N ILE A 280 14.08 -12.45 -32.13
CA ILE A 280 15.37 -13.10 -32.32
C ILE A 280 16.41 -12.36 -31.49
N VAL A 281 17.03 -13.05 -30.54
CA VAL A 281 18.24 -12.60 -29.85
C VAL A 281 19.33 -13.61 -30.16
N MET A 282 20.41 -13.16 -30.81
CA MET A 282 21.58 -14.00 -31.14
C MET A 282 21.23 -15.29 -31.90
N GLY A 283 20.27 -15.23 -32.85
CA GLY A 283 19.93 -16.35 -33.71
C GLY A 283 19.02 -17.41 -33.07
N ILE A 284 18.49 -17.16 -31.88
CA ILE A 284 17.53 -18.03 -31.22
C ILE A 284 16.16 -17.35 -31.24
N HIS A 285 15.19 -18.03 -31.84
CA HIS A 285 13.80 -17.62 -31.77
C HIS A 285 13.26 -17.85 -30.35
N ARG A 286 12.54 -16.86 -29.82
CA ARG A 286 11.68 -17.06 -28.64
C ARG A 286 10.68 -18.19 -28.84
#